data_AF-A0A9P0PIE8-F1
#
_entry.id   AF-A0A9P0PIE8-F1
#
_cell.length_a   1.000
_cell.length_b   1.000
_cell.length_c   1.000
_cell.angle_alpha   90.00
_cell.angle_beta   90.00
_cell.angle_gamma   90.00
#
_symmetry.space_group_name_H-M   'P 1'
#
loop_
_entity.id
_entity.type
_entity.pdbx_description
1 polymer ?
#
loop_
_entity_poly.entity_id
_entity_poly.type
_entity_poly.pdbx_seq_one_letter_code
_entity_poly.pdbx_strand_id
1 'polypeptide(L)'
;MDEEHIVGDQDRGSRKRKWGATSRQRQKEIRQKRIQNISRQMKAGSGISENRGGDRRSQKNVEKRKKVKAFIANLKGQESHYGRAKSKRIYLSAEYNITILHRLYNDSVEESYKLSTERWREDEELQWLRPIFPEPLEELQENSDEDNDEDNAQEVCNCIEDDGGVKV
;
A
#
# COMPACT_ATOMS: atom_id res chain seq x y z
N MET A 1 -17.24 4.23 65.16
CA MET A 1 -17.40 5.61 64.70
C MET A 1 -16.05 5.97 64.08
N ASP A 2 -15.86 6.05 62.77
CA ASP A 2 -16.79 6.16 61.65
C ASP A 2 -16.14 5.57 60.38
N GLU A 3 -16.93 4.82 59.60
CA GLU A 3 -16.55 4.31 58.29
C GLU A 3 -16.59 5.45 57.26
N GLU A 4 -15.46 5.78 56.63
CA GLU A 4 -15.45 6.70 55.51
C GLU A 4 -16.01 6.01 54.26
N HIS A 5 -17.29 6.30 54.00
CA HIS A 5 -18.02 5.88 52.82
C HIS A 5 -17.60 6.74 51.61
N ILE A 6 -16.73 6.21 50.75
CA ILE A 6 -16.38 6.86 49.47
C ILE A 6 -17.59 6.74 48.53
N VAL A 7 -18.35 7.83 48.39
CA VAL A 7 -19.46 7.93 47.44
C VAL A 7 -18.88 8.02 46.02
N GLY A 8 -18.97 6.92 45.28
CA GLY A 8 -18.60 6.86 43.86
C GLY A 8 -19.47 7.79 43.03
N ASP A 9 -18.82 8.74 42.38
CA ASP A 9 -19.36 9.72 41.43
C ASP A 9 -20.03 9.02 40.23
N GLN A 10 -21.36 8.85 40.31
CA GLN A 10 -22.19 8.27 39.25
C GLN A 10 -22.71 9.35 38.29
N ASP A 11 -21.82 10.04 37.57
CA ASP A 11 -22.23 10.94 36.48
C ASP A 11 -21.73 10.46 35.10
N ARG A 12 -22.12 9.24 34.73
CA ARG A 12 -22.11 8.82 33.32
C ARG A 12 -23.42 9.25 32.67
N GLY A 13 -23.55 10.57 32.47
CA GLY A 13 -24.66 11.21 31.78
C GLY A 13 -25.07 10.46 30.51
N SER A 14 -26.26 9.87 30.57
CA SER A 14 -26.94 9.21 29.47
C SER A 14 -27.19 10.24 28.36
N ARG A 15 -26.41 10.17 27.26
CA ARG A 15 -26.53 11.09 26.12
C ARG A 15 -27.80 10.77 25.34
N LYS A 16 -28.94 11.27 25.81
CA LYS A 16 -30.19 11.32 25.02
C LYS A 16 -29.92 12.16 23.77
N ARG A 17 -29.81 11.51 22.62
CA ARG A 17 -29.82 12.19 21.31
C ARG A 17 -31.18 12.86 21.16
N LYS A 18 -31.23 14.19 21.20
CA LYS A 18 -32.44 14.94 20.82
C LYS A 18 -32.67 14.75 19.32
N TRP A 19 -33.53 13.81 18.97
CA TRP A 19 -34.08 13.70 17.63
C TRP A 19 -34.88 14.97 17.33
N GLY A 20 -34.70 15.56 16.13
CA GLY A 20 -35.44 16.76 15.69
C GLY A 20 -34.71 18.10 15.76
N ALA A 21 -33.46 18.18 16.24
CA ALA A 21 -32.70 19.43 16.17
C ALA A 21 -32.37 19.80 14.71
N THR A 22 -32.72 21.04 14.31
CA THR A 22 -32.40 21.59 12.98
C THR A 22 -30.89 21.69 12.77
N SER A 23 -30.43 21.62 11.52
CA SER A 23 -29.00 21.71 11.18
C SER A 23 -28.30 22.93 11.81
N ARG A 24 -28.97 24.09 11.83
CA ARG A 24 -28.48 25.34 12.44
C ARG A 24 -28.28 25.21 13.95
N GLN A 25 -29.23 24.58 14.67
CA GLN A 25 -29.11 24.38 16.12
C GLN A 25 -27.94 23.44 16.46
N ARG A 26 -27.75 22.38 15.66
CA ARG A 26 -26.61 21.46 15.82
C ARG A 26 -25.28 22.17 15.60
N GLN A 27 -25.18 23.02 14.59
CA GLN A 27 -23.97 23.83 14.34
C GLN A 27 -23.66 24.78 15.50
N LYS A 28 -24.68 25.43 16.07
CA LYS A 28 -24.52 26.31 17.23
C LYS A 28 -24.02 25.54 18.46
N GLU A 29 -24.56 24.35 18.71
CA GLU A 29 -24.15 23.48 19.81
C GLU A 29 -22.70 22.97 19.63
N ILE A 30 -22.31 22.55 18.42
CA ILE A 30 -20.94 22.14 18.11
C ILE A 30 -19.96 23.30 18.33
N ARG A 31 -20.33 24.52 17.89
CA ARG A 31 -19.52 25.72 18.09
C ARG A 31 -19.33 26.05 19.57
N GLN A 32 -20.38 25.98 20.38
CA GLN A 32 -20.31 26.22 21.82
C GLN A 32 -19.43 25.19 22.53
N LYS A 33 -19.59 23.90 22.24
CA LYS A 33 -18.74 22.83 22.79
C LYS A 33 -17.27 23.03 22.42
N ARG A 34 -16.98 23.48 21.20
CA ARG A 34 -15.62 23.78 20.75
C ARG A 34 -14.98 24.90 21.57
N ILE A 35 -15.70 26.01 21.77
CA ILE A 35 -15.22 27.15 22.56
C ILE A 35 -14.96 26.72 24.02
N GLN A 36 -15.85 25.94 24.60
CA GLN A 36 -15.69 25.43 25.97
C GLN A 36 -14.49 24.49 26.11
N ASN A 37 -14.24 23.62 25.13
CA ASN A 37 -13.06 22.76 25.16
C ASN A 37 -11.76 23.56 25.03
N ILE A 38 -11.72 24.56 24.15
CA ILE A 38 -10.56 25.45 24.00
C ILE A 38 -10.31 26.20 25.32
N SER A 39 -11.35 26.79 25.93
CA SER A 39 -11.19 27.54 27.18
C SER A 39 -10.74 26.64 28.34
N ARG A 40 -11.20 25.39 28.40
CA ARG A 40 -10.69 24.39 29.36
C ARG A 40 -9.21 24.06 29.12
N GLN A 41 -8.81 23.81 27.87
CA GLN A 41 -7.41 23.51 27.54
C GLN A 41 -6.46 24.66 27.85
N MET A 42 -6.88 25.91 27.59
CA MET A 42 -6.11 27.11 27.93
C MET A 42 -5.97 27.27 29.44
N LYS A 43 -7.04 27.04 30.22
CA LYS A 43 -6.96 27.09 31.69
C LYS A 43 -6.05 26.01 32.29
N ALA A 44 -5.98 24.85 31.65
CA ALA A 44 -5.11 23.75 32.07
C ALA A 44 -3.63 23.96 31.68
N GLY A 45 -3.28 25.05 31.00
CA GLY A 45 -1.91 25.33 30.54
C GLY A 45 -1.44 24.41 29.41
N SER A 46 -2.33 23.62 28.82
CA SER A 46 -2.01 22.71 27.71
C SER A 46 -2.07 23.45 26.37
N GLY A 47 -1.07 23.23 25.51
CA GLY A 47 -1.07 23.76 24.14
C GLY A 47 -2.26 23.22 23.34
N ILE A 48 -2.95 24.08 22.60
CA ILE A 48 -4.07 23.67 21.72
C ILE A 48 -3.47 22.98 20.50
N SER A 49 -3.51 21.65 20.45
CA SER A 49 -3.09 20.89 19.27
C SER A 49 -4.28 20.62 18.35
N GLU A 50 -4.13 20.92 17.06
CA GLU A 50 -5.16 20.64 16.04
C GLU A 50 -4.90 19.28 15.38
N ASN A 51 -5.61 18.25 15.83
CA ASN A 51 -5.51 16.89 15.28
C ASN A 51 -6.54 16.63 14.16
N ARG A 52 -7.06 17.69 13.52
CA ARG A 52 -8.06 17.57 12.45
C ARG A 52 -7.35 17.26 11.13
N GLY A 53 -7.84 16.25 10.41
CA GLY A 53 -7.25 15.83 9.13
C GLY A 53 -5.99 14.98 9.27
N GLY A 54 -5.60 14.56 10.49
CA GLY A 54 -4.50 13.63 10.68
C GLY A 54 -4.75 12.26 10.02
N ASP A 55 -3.66 11.54 9.74
CA ASP A 55 -3.72 10.22 9.12
C ASP A 55 -4.41 9.20 10.04
N ARG A 56 -5.63 8.84 9.66
CA ARG A 56 -6.48 7.87 10.38
C ARG A 56 -6.44 6.48 9.76
N ARG A 57 -5.82 6.35 8.59
CA ARG A 57 -5.80 5.10 7.82
C ARG A 57 -4.55 4.33 8.17
N SER A 58 -3.36 4.94 8.07
CA SER A 58 -2.08 4.23 8.27
C SER A 58 -1.94 3.46 9.58
N GLN A 59 -2.67 3.86 10.62
CA GLN A 59 -2.71 3.19 11.92
C GLN A 59 -3.42 1.83 11.87
N LYS A 60 -4.31 1.59 10.90
CA LYS A 60 -5.15 0.39 10.82
C LYS A 60 -4.38 -0.86 10.41
N ASN A 61 -3.40 -0.74 9.51
CA ASN A 61 -2.63 -1.90 9.03
C ASN A 61 -1.15 -1.87 9.44
N VAL A 62 -0.80 -1.11 10.50
CA VAL A 62 0.59 -1.08 11.02
C VAL A 62 1.09 -2.48 11.34
N GLU A 63 0.25 -3.29 11.97
CA GLU A 63 0.62 -4.64 12.39
C GLU A 63 0.80 -5.59 11.19
N LYS A 64 -0.11 -5.53 10.21
CA LYS A 64 0.03 -6.27 8.94
C LYS A 64 1.34 -5.91 8.25
N ARG A 65 1.64 -4.61 8.14
CA ARG A 65 2.88 -4.12 7.54
C ARG A 65 4.11 -4.63 8.29
N LYS A 66 4.07 -4.66 9.62
CA LYS A 66 5.15 -5.19 10.46
C LYS A 66 5.36 -6.68 10.20
N LYS A 67 4.29 -7.47 10.09
CA LYS A 67 4.34 -8.91 9.78
C LYS A 67 4.92 -9.17 8.39
N VAL A 68 4.47 -8.44 7.37
CA VAL A 68 5.02 -8.55 6.01
C VAL A 68 6.51 -8.23 5.98
N LYS A 69 6.95 -7.16 6.64
CA LYS A 69 8.38 -6.82 6.74
C LYS A 69 9.19 -7.91 7.45
N ALA A 70 8.65 -8.48 8.54
CA ALA A 70 9.29 -9.57 9.24
C ALA A 70 9.41 -10.83 8.36
N PHE A 71 8.38 -11.14 7.58
CA PHE A 71 8.40 -12.23 6.61
C PHE A 71 9.47 -12.01 5.53
N ILE A 72 9.51 -10.84 4.91
CA ILE A 72 10.51 -10.51 3.87
C ILE A 72 11.94 -10.60 4.43
N ALA A 73 12.16 -10.12 5.66
CA ALA A 73 13.48 -10.18 6.31
C ALA A 73 13.96 -11.61 6.57
N ASN A 74 13.05 -12.57 6.70
CA ASN A 74 13.37 -13.98 6.93
C ASN A 74 13.61 -14.77 5.63
N LEU A 75 13.35 -14.18 4.45
CA LEU A 75 13.59 -14.85 3.18
C LEU A 75 15.10 -15.05 2.96
N LYS A 76 15.46 -16.26 2.52
CA LYS A 76 16.86 -16.57 2.21
C LYS A 76 17.26 -15.91 0.90
N GLY A 77 18.11 -14.91 1.05
CA GLY A 77 18.76 -14.24 -0.06
C GLY A 77 19.84 -15.08 -0.73
N GLN A 78 19.95 -14.96 -2.04
CA GLN A 78 21.10 -15.39 -2.81
C GLN A 78 22.00 -14.17 -3.08
N GLU A 79 23.30 -14.33 -2.85
CA GLU A 79 24.29 -13.27 -3.12
C GLU A 79 24.40 -13.03 -4.63
N SER A 80 24.52 -11.76 -5.02
CA SER A 80 24.76 -11.42 -6.42
C SER A 80 26.13 -11.93 -6.83
N HIS A 81 26.17 -12.98 -7.64
CA HIS A 81 27.41 -13.55 -8.18
C HIS A 81 28.15 -12.59 -9.13
N TYR A 82 27.47 -11.55 -9.60
CA TYR A 82 27.97 -10.64 -10.62
C TYR A 82 28.48 -9.33 -10.00
N GLY A 83 29.80 -9.21 -9.88
CA GLY A 83 30.47 -7.96 -9.58
C GLY A 83 31.80 -8.11 -8.84
N ARG A 84 32.82 -7.35 -9.27
CA ARG A 84 34.09 -7.17 -8.52
C ARG A 84 33.88 -6.45 -7.19
N ALA A 85 32.78 -5.72 -7.04
CA ALA A 85 32.33 -5.08 -5.81
C ALA A 85 31.06 -5.78 -5.33
N LYS A 86 31.04 -6.17 -4.04
CA LYS A 86 29.86 -6.80 -3.44
C LYS A 86 28.71 -5.80 -3.39
N SER A 87 27.60 -6.11 -4.07
CA SER A 87 26.38 -5.32 -4.00
C SER A 87 25.71 -5.48 -2.63
N LYS A 88 25.08 -4.41 -2.12
CA LYS A 88 24.21 -4.48 -0.93
C LYS A 88 22.84 -5.12 -1.23
N ARG A 89 22.52 -5.33 -2.52
CA ARG A 89 21.25 -5.91 -2.94
C ARG A 89 21.28 -7.41 -2.73
N ILE A 90 20.25 -7.91 -2.08
CA ILE A 90 20.02 -9.34 -1.87
C ILE A 90 18.96 -9.76 -2.89
N TYR A 91 19.26 -10.79 -3.67
CA TYR A 91 18.34 -11.33 -4.66
C TYR A 91 17.63 -12.56 -4.09
N LEU A 92 16.43 -12.85 -4.55
CA LEU A 92 15.74 -14.11 -4.25
C LEU A 92 16.02 -15.11 -5.37
N SER A 93 15.86 -16.41 -5.07
CA SER A 93 15.87 -17.45 -6.10
C SER A 93 14.79 -17.18 -7.14
N ALA A 94 15.09 -17.48 -8.41
CA ALA A 94 14.13 -17.35 -9.51
C ALA A 94 12.87 -18.23 -9.33
N GLU A 95 12.95 -19.26 -8.48
CA GLU A 95 11.81 -20.11 -8.12
C GLU A 95 10.72 -19.36 -7.33
N TYR A 96 11.08 -18.26 -6.66
CA TYR A 96 10.13 -17.47 -5.89
C TYR A 96 9.40 -16.46 -6.78
N ASN A 97 8.21 -16.86 -7.24
CA ASN A 97 7.24 -15.94 -7.84
C ASN A 97 6.50 -15.16 -6.74
N ILE A 98 6.03 -13.95 -7.07
CA ILE A 98 5.10 -13.12 -6.30
C ILE A 98 3.92 -13.93 -5.77
N THR A 99 3.31 -14.77 -6.61
CA THR A 99 2.18 -15.63 -6.23
C THR A 99 2.56 -16.65 -5.17
N ILE A 100 3.76 -17.23 -5.29
CA ILE A 100 4.32 -18.19 -4.32
C ILE A 100 4.63 -17.47 -3.01
N LEU A 101 5.24 -16.29 -3.06
CA LEU A 101 5.55 -15.48 -1.88
C LEU A 101 4.28 -15.04 -1.13
N HIS A 102 3.24 -14.66 -1.86
CA HIS A 102 1.94 -14.30 -1.27
C HIS A 102 1.30 -15.49 -0.57
N ARG A 103 1.30 -16.66 -1.22
CA ARG A 103 0.79 -17.90 -0.62
C ARG A 103 1.58 -18.29 0.62
N LEU A 104 2.91 -18.31 0.54
CA LEU A 104 3.79 -18.62 1.68
C LEU A 104 3.56 -17.69 2.86
N TYR A 105 3.39 -16.39 2.59
CA TYR A 105 3.06 -15.43 3.64
C TYR A 105 1.72 -15.75 4.29
N ASN A 106 0.65 -15.92 3.50
CA ASN A 106 -0.69 -16.19 4.02
C ASN A 106 -0.78 -17.52 4.77
N ASP A 107 -0.01 -18.53 4.38
CA ASP A 107 0.07 -19.82 5.08
C ASP A 107 0.77 -19.70 6.44
N SER A 108 1.69 -18.72 6.59
CA SER A 108 2.47 -18.51 7.82
C SER A 108 1.77 -17.63 8.87
N VAL A 109 0.65 -16.98 8.53
CA VAL A 109 0.02 -15.96 9.39
C VAL A 109 -1.45 -16.25 9.63
N GLU A 110 -1.95 -15.84 10.80
CA GLU A 110 -3.37 -15.87 11.16
C GLU A 110 -4.26 -15.09 10.18
N GLU A 111 -5.52 -15.53 10.05
CA GLU A 111 -6.53 -14.98 9.14
C GLU A 111 -6.64 -13.45 9.21
N SER A 112 -6.53 -12.89 10.41
CA SER A 112 -6.63 -11.44 10.68
C SER A 112 -5.59 -10.59 9.94
N TYR A 113 -4.42 -11.16 9.62
CA TYR A 113 -3.32 -10.44 8.95
C TYR A 113 -3.03 -10.95 7.53
N LYS A 114 -3.87 -11.84 7.01
CA LYS A 114 -3.75 -12.28 5.62
C LYS A 114 -3.97 -11.12 4.67
N LEU A 115 -3.25 -11.19 3.55
CA LEU A 115 -3.40 -10.27 2.43
C LEU A 115 -4.40 -10.88 1.46
N SER A 116 -5.41 -10.11 1.06
CA SER A 116 -6.25 -10.45 -0.09
C SER A 116 -5.36 -10.55 -1.34
N THR A 117 -5.72 -11.38 -2.32
CA THR A 117 -4.96 -11.59 -3.57
C THR A 117 -5.10 -10.42 -4.55
N GLU A 118 -6.27 -9.81 -4.65
CA GLU A 118 -6.57 -8.72 -5.60
C GLU A 118 -6.58 -7.36 -4.91
N ARG A 119 -7.12 -7.32 -3.69
CA ARG A 119 -7.48 -6.06 -3.02
C ARG A 119 -6.31 -5.31 -2.39
N TRP A 120 -5.20 -6.01 -2.13
CA TRP A 120 -4.03 -5.38 -1.52
C TRP A 120 -3.36 -4.32 -2.41
N ARG A 121 -3.61 -4.32 -3.73
CA ARG A 121 -3.14 -3.27 -4.64
C ARG A 121 -3.92 -1.96 -4.51
N GLU A 122 -5.20 -2.06 -4.14
CA GLU A 122 -6.08 -0.91 -3.92
C GLU A 122 -5.82 -0.26 -2.55
N ASP A 123 -5.32 -1.05 -1.59
CA ASP A 123 -4.99 -0.58 -0.26
C ASP A 123 -3.81 0.41 -0.30
N GLU A 124 -4.12 1.69 -0.08
CA GLU A 124 -3.16 2.80 -0.04
C GLU A 124 -1.96 2.52 0.90
N GLU A 125 -2.20 1.78 1.97
CA GLU A 125 -1.18 1.41 2.97
C GLU A 125 -0.26 0.26 2.54
N LEU A 126 -0.64 -0.47 1.48
CA LEU A 126 0.13 -1.55 0.87
C LEU A 126 0.70 -1.14 -0.49
N GLN A 127 0.44 0.09 -0.96
CA GLN A 127 1.06 0.62 -2.19
C GLN A 127 2.59 0.60 -2.16
N TRP A 128 3.22 0.63 -0.98
CA TRP A 128 4.68 0.47 -0.86
C TRP A 128 5.18 -0.91 -1.35
N LEU A 129 4.29 -1.90 -1.51
CA LEU A 129 4.60 -3.20 -2.11
C LEU A 129 4.54 -3.17 -3.64
N ARG A 130 3.92 -2.17 -4.29
CA ARG A 130 3.86 -2.09 -5.77
C ARG A 130 5.23 -2.13 -6.43
N PRO A 131 6.27 -1.43 -5.94
CA PRO A 131 7.61 -1.56 -6.50
C PRO A 131 8.25 -2.94 -6.30
N ILE A 132 7.80 -3.69 -5.28
CA ILE A 132 8.32 -5.03 -4.95
C ILE A 132 7.62 -6.09 -5.81
N PHE A 133 6.35 -5.84 -6.14
CA PHE A 133 5.48 -6.74 -6.87
C PHE A 133 4.88 -6.01 -8.08
N PRO A 134 5.67 -5.80 -9.15
CA PRO A 134 5.16 -5.17 -10.36
C PRO A 134 4.01 -5.98 -10.95
N GLU A 135 3.10 -5.29 -11.66
CA GLU A 135 2.12 -5.99 -12.46
C GLU A 135 2.84 -6.85 -13.50
N PRO A 136 2.30 -8.05 -13.82
CA PRO A 136 2.75 -8.76 -15.00
C PRO A 136 2.72 -7.75 -16.15
N LEU A 137 3.85 -7.56 -16.84
CA LEU A 137 3.78 -6.89 -18.14
C LEU A 137 2.76 -7.72 -18.91
N GLU A 138 1.61 -7.13 -19.25
CA GLU A 138 0.81 -7.64 -20.35
C GLU A 138 1.80 -7.69 -21.51
N GLU A 139 2.17 -8.92 -21.89
CA GLU A 139 2.94 -9.16 -23.09
C GLU A 139 2.21 -8.39 -24.18
N LEU A 140 2.93 -7.46 -24.81
CA LEU A 140 2.46 -6.81 -26.02
C LEU A 140 1.98 -7.93 -26.91
N GLN A 141 0.66 -8.00 -27.15
CA GLN A 141 0.14 -8.76 -28.27
C GLN A 141 0.86 -8.16 -29.48
N GLU A 142 1.93 -8.82 -29.91
CA GLU A 142 2.38 -8.74 -31.28
C GLU A 142 1.16 -9.17 -32.08
N ASN A 143 0.40 -8.17 -32.55
CA ASN A 143 -0.51 -8.36 -33.65
C ASN A 143 0.40 -8.73 -34.83
N SER A 144 0.75 -10.01 -34.93
CA SER A 144 1.06 -10.61 -36.20
C SER A 144 -0.25 -10.62 -36.95
N ASP A 145 -0.53 -9.50 -37.63
CA ASP A 145 -1.45 -9.47 -38.76
C ASP A 145 -0.87 -10.43 -39.81
N GLU A 146 -1.13 -11.72 -39.65
CA GLU A 146 -0.98 -12.72 -40.70
C GLU A 146 -2.12 -12.51 -41.68
N ASP A 147 -2.01 -11.46 -42.49
CA ASP A 147 -2.74 -11.33 -43.75
C ASP A 147 -2.25 -12.47 -44.66
N ASN A 148 -2.95 -13.60 -44.57
CA ASN A 148 -3.00 -14.60 -45.63
C ASN A 148 -3.77 -13.99 -46.79
N ASP A 149 -3.05 -13.47 -47.79
CA ASP A 149 -3.56 -13.39 -49.15
C ASP A 149 -2.48 -13.84 -50.15
N GLU A 150 -2.89 -14.80 -50.95
CA GLU A 150 -2.15 -15.49 -52.00
C GLU A 150 -1.69 -14.55 -53.13
N ASP A 151 -0.62 -14.96 -53.80
CA ASP A 151 -0.25 -14.62 -55.18
C ASP A 151 0.17 -13.18 -55.53
N ASN A 152 1.49 -12.92 -55.49
CA ASN A 152 2.12 -12.21 -56.61
C ASN A 152 3.60 -12.59 -56.78
N ALA A 153 3.85 -13.50 -57.72
CA ALA A 153 5.18 -13.75 -58.26
C ALA A 153 5.62 -12.54 -59.11
N GLN A 154 6.45 -11.67 -58.53
CA GLN A 154 7.37 -10.83 -59.31
C GLN A 154 8.76 -10.90 -58.69
N GLU A 155 9.59 -11.74 -59.31
CA GLU A 155 11.04 -11.67 -59.24
C GLU A 155 11.49 -10.27 -59.63
N VAL A 156 12.05 -9.52 -58.69
CA VAL A 156 12.98 -8.43 -59.01
C VAL A 156 14.30 -8.76 -58.33
N CYS A 157 15.12 -9.45 -59.09
CA CYS A 157 16.51 -9.71 -58.78
C CYS A 157 17.26 -8.36 -58.82
N ASN A 158 17.53 -7.76 -57.66
CA ASN A 158 18.52 -6.68 -57.57
C ASN A 158 19.89 -7.30 -57.40
N CYS A 159 20.57 -7.44 -58.54
CA CYS A 159 22.00 -7.73 -58.63
C CYS A 159 22.78 -6.74 -57.76
N ILE A 160 23.45 -7.24 -56.73
CA ILE A 160 24.57 -6.53 -56.10
C ILE A 160 25.65 -6.41 -57.17
N GLU A 161 25.92 -5.18 -57.61
CA GLU A 161 27.10 -4.86 -58.39
C GLU A 161 28.29 -4.80 -57.42
N ASP A 162 29.20 -5.75 -57.58
CA ASP A 162 30.53 -5.76 -56.96
C ASP A 162 31.40 -4.67 -57.57
N ASP A 163 31.33 -3.45 -57.02
CA ASP A 163 32.29 -2.41 -57.34
C ASP A 163 33.53 -2.56 -56.45
N GLY A 164 34.52 -3.24 -57.04
CA GLY A 164 35.84 -3.43 -56.50
C GLY A 164 36.54 -2.14 -56.06
N GLY A 165 37.31 -2.27 -54.99
CA GLY A 165 38.10 -1.16 -54.46
C GLY A 165 39.26 -1.62 -53.58
N VAL A 166 40.13 -2.49 -54.10
CA VAL A 166 41.50 -2.64 -53.58
C VAL A 166 42.24 -1.33 -53.86
N LYS A 167 42.69 -0.63 -52.82
CA LYS A 167 43.87 0.23 -52.89
C LYS A 167 44.75 0.01 -51.66
N VAL A 168 45.90 -0.58 -52.01
CA VAL A 168 47.23 -0.67 -51.37
C VAL A 168 47.48 0.31 -50.24
#